data_AF-A0A2G9IAB7-F1
#
_entry.id   AF-A0A2G9IAB7-F1
#
_cell.length_a   1.000
_cell.length_b   1.000
_cell.length_c   1.000
_cell.angle_alpha   90.00
_cell.angle_beta   90.00
_cell.angle_gamma   90.00
#
_symmetry.space_group_name_H-M   'P 1'
#
loop_
_entity.id
_entity.type
_entity.pdbx_description
1 polymer ?
#
loop_
_entity_poly.entity_id
_entity_poly.type
_entity_poly.pdbx_seq_one_letter_code
_entity_poly.pdbx_strand_id
1 'polypeptide(L)'
;MEPLKTSKQVITPPAGSDKYKIAYILHFFLGAGNLLPWNALITAVDYFGYLYPNHHTEKVFSVVYMTSSLLVLVLLLIFRNNLSLRLRMNLGFSMFVVSLMATPMMHWIWHGNGQKIMSSDKAYYVVVDSVLICGSADGLIGGSLIGTAGKLPKQYMQAVFAGTASSGVLISILRIITKASLPQTPQGLQTSAQFYFIVSSAILVGCIICCNLLHQLPIMNHHYTNFQYILPIHTSSTHKFLQTFTKIRFPGLGIFTIYTVTLSIFPGFLAENIKSNLLKDWYPIVLIATYNVSDFVGKSLTGIYVMKSIGKATWG
;
A
#
# COMPACT_ATOMS: atom_id res chain seq x y z
N MET A 1 33.46 -44.20 7.59
CA MET A 1 32.65 -43.11 8.17
C MET A 1 33.43 -41.82 8.00
N GLU A 2 33.22 -41.13 6.89
CA GLU A 2 33.77 -39.78 6.69
C GLU A 2 32.82 -38.76 7.34
N PRO A 3 33.35 -37.69 7.95
CA PRO A 3 32.51 -36.68 8.58
C PRO A 3 31.85 -35.81 7.51
N LEU A 4 30.51 -35.74 7.57
CA LEU A 4 29.68 -34.75 6.87
C LEU A 4 30.19 -33.35 7.20
N LYS A 5 30.97 -32.77 6.29
CA LYS A 5 31.22 -31.33 6.24
C LYS A 5 29.87 -30.65 6.02
N THR A 6 29.28 -30.11 7.08
CA THR A 6 28.28 -29.04 7.00
C THR A 6 28.94 -27.82 6.38
N SER A 7 29.05 -27.80 5.05
CA SER A 7 29.33 -26.57 4.35
C SER A 7 28.09 -25.70 4.54
N LYS A 8 28.27 -24.56 5.22
CA LYS A 8 27.42 -23.41 4.98
C LYS A 8 27.56 -23.13 3.48
N GLN A 9 26.64 -23.63 2.67
CA GLN A 9 26.49 -23.18 1.29
C GLN A 9 26.14 -21.70 1.40
N VAL A 10 27.18 -20.86 1.36
CA VAL A 10 27.04 -19.44 1.10
C VAL A 10 26.30 -19.37 -0.22
N ILE A 11 25.07 -18.88 -0.14
CA ILE A 11 24.18 -18.65 -1.29
C ILE A 11 24.88 -17.60 -2.15
N THR A 12 25.73 -18.03 -3.06
CA THR A 12 26.29 -17.16 -4.07
C THR A 12 25.17 -16.84 -5.07
N PRO A 13 24.76 -15.57 -5.22
CA PRO A 13 23.87 -15.21 -6.30
C PRO A 13 24.53 -15.60 -7.64
N PRO A 14 23.78 -16.06 -8.64
CA PRO A 14 24.35 -16.38 -9.93
C PRO A 14 25.09 -15.15 -10.47
N ALA A 15 26.27 -15.38 -11.05
CA ALA A 15 27.11 -14.34 -11.64
C ALA A 15 26.27 -13.50 -12.63
N GLY A 16 26.10 -12.20 -12.33
CA GLY A 16 25.15 -11.32 -13.03
C GLY A 16 24.10 -10.65 -12.11
N SER A 17 24.31 -10.70 -10.79
CA SER A 17 23.49 -10.08 -9.74
C SER A 17 22.96 -8.70 -10.13
N ASP A 18 21.66 -8.61 -10.38
CA ASP A 18 20.86 -7.38 -10.55
C ASP A 18 21.68 -6.13 -10.90
N LYS A 19 22.42 -6.17 -12.02
CA LYS A 19 23.51 -5.20 -12.31
C LYS A 19 22.99 -3.76 -12.39
N TYR A 20 21.70 -3.61 -12.63
CA TYR A 20 20.96 -2.35 -12.72
C TYR A 20 19.93 -2.14 -11.60
N LYS A 21 19.92 -2.99 -10.56
CA LYS A 21 18.95 -2.96 -9.45
C LYS A 21 17.48 -2.93 -9.92
N ILE A 22 17.19 -3.53 -11.08
CA ILE A 22 15.86 -3.52 -11.71
C ILE A 22 14.86 -4.22 -10.81
N ALA A 23 15.20 -5.39 -10.25
CA ALA A 23 14.28 -6.10 -9.37
C ALA A 23 13.99 -5.27 -8.11
N TYR A 24 14.99 -4.57 -7.56
CA TYR A 24 14.80 -3.67 -6.42
C TYR A 24 13.87 -2.51 -6.77
N ILE A 25 14.10 -1.83 -7.91
CA ILE A 25 13.28 -0.70 -8.37
C ILE A 25 11.82 -1.14 -8.60
N LEU A 26 11.60 -2.31 -9.19
CA LEU A 26 10.26 -2.84 -9.40
C LEU A 26 9.56 -3.12 -8.07
N HIS A 27 10.23 -3.72 -7.08
CA HIS A 27 9.64 -3.91 -5.75
C HIS A 27 9.30 -2.60 -5.05
N PHE A 28 10.17 -1.59 -5.18
CA PHE A 28 9.90 -0.25 -4.68
C PHE A 28 8.66 0.36 -5.35
N PHE A 29 8.58 0.28 -6.67
CA PHE A 29 7.45 0.84 -7.43
C PHE A 29 6.13 0.10 -7.13
N LEU A 30 6.16 -1.22 -6.98
CA LEU A 30 4.99 -2.01 -6.57
C LEU A 30 4.57 -1.69 -5.13
N GLY A 31 5.52 -1.45 -4.22
CA GLY A 31 5.24 -0.99 -2.86
C GLY A 31 4.55 0.38 -2.86
N ALA A 32 5.03 1.31 -3.70
CA ALA A 32 4.38 2.61 -3.87
C ALA A 32 2.94 2.46 -4.39
N GLY A 33 2.75 1.64 -5.42
CA GLY A 33 1.43 1.33 -5.96
C GLY A 33 0.46 0.68 -4.95
N ASN A 34 0.95 -0.05 -3.95
CA ASN A 34 0.08 -0.69 -2.95
C ASN A 34 -0.65 0.33 -2.07
N LEU A 35 0.05 1.37 -1.61
CA LEU A 35 -0.50 2.34 -0.64
C LEU A 35 -0.97 3.65 -1.29
N LEU A 36 -0.58 3.91 -2.54
CA LEU A 36 -0.99 5.09 -3.30
C LEU A 36 -2.51 5.30 -3.38
N PRO A 37 -3.35 4.28 -3.62
CA PRO A 37 -4.81 4.48 -3.71
C PRO A 37 -5.42 4.96 -2.40
N TRP A 38 -5.01 4.36 -1.28
CA TRP A 38 -5.45 4.79 0.05
C TRP A 38 -5.03 6.22 0.33
N ASN A 39 -3.76 6.56 0.05
CA ASN A 39 -3.24 7.91 0.23
C ASN A 39 -3.99 8.94 -0.63
N ALA A 40 -4.36 8.61 -1.86
CA ALA A 40 -5.17 9.48 -2.72
C ALA A 40 -6.57 9.70 -2.14
N LEU A 41 -7.25 8.65 -1.64
CA LEU A 41 -8.59 8.73 -1.06
C LEU A 41 -8.63 9.58 0.21
N ILE A 42 -7.70 9.37 1.16
CA ILE A 42 -7.67 10.14 2.41
C ILE A 42 -7.27 11.60 2.20
N THR A 43 -6.47 11.88 1.18
CA THR A 43 -6.05 13.25 0.87
C THR A 43 -7.21 14.05 0.27
N ALA A 44 -8.10 13.39 -0.46
CA ALA A 44 -9.31 13.95 -1.06
C ALA A 44 -10.50 14.07 -0.07
N VAL A 45 -10.29 13.88 1.23
CA VAL A 45 -11.37 13.94 2.24
C VAL A 45 -12.08 15.29 2.26
N ASP A 46 -11.39 16.40 1.99
CA ASP A 46 -12.02 17.72 1.87
C ASP A 46 -12.98 17.82 0.70
N TYR A 47 -12.65 17.19 -0.43
CA TYR A 47 -13.53 17.06 -1.58
C TYR A 47 -14.78 16.24 -1.23
N PHE A 48 -14.60 15.11 -0.54
CA PHE A 48 -15.74 14.27 -0.14
C PHE A 48 -16.58 14.91 0.97
N GLY A 49 -15.98 15.61 1.92
CA GLY A 49 -16.68 16.36 2.96
C GLY A 49 -17.49 17.53 2.40
N TYR A 50 -17.01 18.17 1.33
CA TYR A 50 -17.80 19.17 0.59
C TYR A 50 -18.98 18.53 -0.15
N LEU A 51 -18.79 17.37 -0.79
CA LEU A 51 -19.83 16.71 -1.57
C LEU A 51 -20.91 16.05 -0.69
N TYR A 52 -20.52 15.58 0.50
CA TYR A 52 -21.34 14.79 1.41
C TYR A 52 -21.28 15.34 2.85
N PRO A 53 -21.78 16.58 3.10
CA PRO A 53 -21.58 17.28 4.37
C PRO A 53 -22.25 16.60 5.58
N ASN A 54 -23.27 15.77 5.35
CA ASN A 54 -23.99 15.05 6.41
C ASN A 54 -23.33 13.70 6.77
N HIS A 55 -22.25 13.32 6.09
CA HIS A 55 -21.58 12.05 6.29
C HIS A 55 -20.12 12.27 6.74
N HIS A 56 -19.71 11.52 7.76
CA HIS A 56 -18.32 11.47 8.22
C HIS A 56 -17.47 10.59 7.30
N THR A 57 -17.20 11.09 6.09
CA THR A 57 -16.58 10.33 4.98
C THR A 57 -15.25 9.69 5.38
N GLU A 58 -14.40 10.40 6.11
CA GLU A 58 -13.10 9.96 6.58
C GLU A 58 -13.16 8.77 7.54
N LYS A 59 -14.15 8.78 8.45
CA LYS A 59 -14.38 7.70 9.43
C LYS A 59 -14.90 6.46 8.72
N VAL A 60 -15.89 6.63 7.84
CA VAL A 60 -16.48 5.53 7.07
C VAL A 60 -15.46 4.89 6.13
N PHE A 61 -14.68 5.69 5.40
CA PHE A 61 -13.67 5.17 4.48
C PHE A 61 -12.62 4.34 5.21
N SER A 62 -12.16 4.81 6.37
CA SER A 62 -11.19 4.09 7.20
C SER A 62 -11.71 2.74 7.64
N VAL A 63 -12.96 2.68 8.16
CA VAL A 63 -13.56 1.42 8.60
C VAL A 63 -13.74 0.45 7.42
N VAL A 64 -14.33 0.91 6.32
CA VAL A 64 -14.63 0.07 5.14
C VAL A 64 -13.34 -0.46 4.49
N TYR A 65 -12.33 0.39 4.32
CA TYR A 65 -11.05 0.00 3.74
C TYR A 65 -10.31 -1.02 4.61
N MET A 66 -10.16 -0.73 5.91
CA MET A 66 -9.37 -1.59 6.80
C MET A 66 -10.04 -2.94 7.05
N THR A 67 -11.37 -2.96 7.21
CA THR A 67 -12.12 -4.21 7.43
C THR A 67 -12.10 -5.11 6.21
N SER A 68 -12.28 -4.56 5.00
CA SER A 68 -12.20 -5.34 3.77
C SER A 68 -10.79 -5.84 3.46
N SER A 69 -9.76 -5.01 3.69
CA SER A 69 -8.36 -5.42 3.54
C SER A 69 -8.01 -6.58 4.50
N LEU A 70 -8.38 -6.44 5.78
CA LEU A 70 -8.18 -7.49 6.77
C LEU A 70 -8.93 -8.78 6.41
N LEU A 71 -10.20 -8.67 6.00
CA LEU A 71 -11.01 -9.81 5.61
C LEU A 71 -10.35 -10.58 4.46
N VAL A 72 -9.98 -9.90 3.38
CA VAL A 72 -9.32 -10.53 2.22
C VAL A 72 -7.99 -11.15 2.62
N LEU A 73 -7.18 -10.47 3.45
CA LEU A 73 -5.92 -11.02 3.94
C LEU A 73 -6.13 -12.29 4.75
N VAL A 74 -7.10 -12.32 5.67
CA VAL A 74 -7.43 -13.50 6.48
C VAL A 74 -7.91 -14.65 5.60
N LEU A 75 -8.79 -14.38 4.63
CA LEU A 75 -9.24 -15.39 3.67
C LEU A 75 -8.07 -15.97 2.87
N LEU A 76 -7.12 -15.14 2.44
CA LEU A 76 -5.92 -15.57 1.74
C LEU A 76 -4.98 -16.44 2.60
N LEU A 77 -5.01 -16.29 3.92
CA LEU A 77 -4.23 -17.08 4.85
C LEU A 77 -4.89 -18.43 5.18
N ILE A 78 -6.22 -18.46 5.30
CA ILE A 78 -6.99 -19.66 5.65
C ILE A 78 -7.17 -20.57 4.44
N PHE A 79 -7.58 -20.00 3.31
CA PHE A 79 -7.90 -20.79 2.12
C PHE A 79 -6.62 -21.12 1.36
N ARG A 80 -6.46 -22.40 1.00
CA ARG A 80 -5.43 -22.82 0.06
C ARG A 80 -5.69 -22.13 -1.27
N ASN A 81 -4.92 -21.09 -1.54
CA ASN A 81 -5.11 -20.30 -2.74
C ASN A 81 -4.44 -20.99 -3.95
N ASN A 82 -5.26 -21.37 -4.93
CA ASN A 82 -4.79 -21.96 -6.19
C ASN A 82 -4.47 -20.89 -7.26
N LEU A 83 -4.81 -19.61 -7.01
CA LEU A 83 -4.53 -18.53 -7.93
C LEU A 83 -3.02 -18.24 -7.97
N SER A 84 -2.48 -18.07 -9.17
CA SER A 84 -1.08 -17.70 -9.34
C SER A 84 -0.82 -16.32 -8.74
N LEU A 85 0.38 -16.13 -8.18
CA LEU A 85 0.81 -14.84 -7.60
C LEU A 85 0.63 -13.69 -8.60
N ARG A 86 0.99 -13.91 -9.87
CA ARG A 86 0.81 -12.97 -10.96
C ARG A 86 -0.65 -12.54 -11.13
N LEU A 87 -1.58 -13.50 -11.10
CA LEU A 87 -3.01 -13.21 -11.24
C LEU A 87 -3.53 -12.41 -10.05
N ARG A 88 -3.13 -12.76 -8.82
CA ARG A 88 -3.51 -12.03 -7.60
C ARG A 88 -3.07 -10.56 -7.65
N MET A 89 -1.82 -10.34 -8.00
CA MET A 89 -1.25 -8.99 -8.09
C MET A 89 -1.91 -8.16 -9.20
N ASN A 90 -2.08 -8.73 -10.41
CA ASN A 90 -2.74 -8.04 -11.52
C ASN A 90 -4.21 -7.74 -11.18
N LEU A 91 -4.95 -8.71 -10.61
CA LEU A 91 -6.34 -8.52 -10.19
C LEU A 91 -6.46 -7.38 -9.17
N GLY A 92 -5.60 -7.37 -8.14
CA GLY A 92 -5.60 -6.31 -7.15
C GLY A 92 -5.31 -4.93 -7.75
N PHE A 93 -4.30 -4.80 -8.63
CA PHE A 93 -3.99 -3.50 -9.23
C PHE A 93 -5.11 -3.05 -10.18
N SER A 94 -5.74 -3.97 -10.92
CA SER A 94 -6.93 -3.67 -11.72
C SER A 94 -8.09 -3.18 -10.84
N MET A 95 -8.33 -3.81 -9.69
CA MET A 95 -9.33 -3.36 -8.71
C MET A 95 -9.02 -1.96 -8.17
N PHE A 96 -7.74 -1.64 -7.89
CA PHE A 96 -7.34 -0.28 -7.51
C PHE A 96 -7.62 0.75 -8.60
N VAL A 97 -7.33 0.44 -9.87
CA VAL A 97 -7.65 1.34 -11.00
C VAL A 97 -9.16 1.59 -11.07
N VAL A 98 -9.98 0.54 -10.98
CA VAL A 98 -11.45 0.68 -11.01
C VAL A 98 -11.93 1.55 -9.85
N SER A 99 -11.39 1.31 -8.65
CA SER A 99 -11.74 2.07 -7.44
C SER A 99 -11.45 3.57 -7.59
N LEU A 100 -10.23 3.94 -8.02
CA LEU A 100 -9.86 5.35 -8.19
C LEU A 100 -10.54 6.02 -9.38
N MET A 101 -10.88 5.26 -10.42
CA MET A 101 -11.62 5.77 -11.59
C MET A 101 -13.11 5.94 -11.35
N ALA A 102 -13.68 5.36 -10.28
CA ALA A 102 -15.10 5.51 -9.96
C ALA A 102 -15.51 6.99 -9.87
N THR A 103 -14.76 7.81 -9.13
CA THR A 103 -15.09 9.23 -8.92
C THR A 103 -15.00 10.08 -10.20
N PRO A 104 -13.90 10.06 -10.97
CA PRO A 104 -13.84 10.76 -12.26
C PRO A 104 -14.88 10.28 -13.27
N MET A 105 -15.11 8.96 -13.37
CA MET A 105 -16.10 8.41 -14.31
C MET A 105 -17.52 8.84 -13.96
N MET A 106 -17.88 8.83 -12.67
CA MET A 106 -19.18 9.35 -12.22
C MET A 106 -19.37 10.79 -12.68
N HIS A 107 -18.35 11.64 -12.56
CA HIS A 107 -18.44 13.02 -13.02
C HIS A 107 -18.59 13.15 -14.54
N TRP A 108 -17.84 12.38 -15.33
CA TRP A 108 -17.93 12.47 -16.80
C TRP A 108 -19.26 11.98 -17.35
N ILE A 109 -19.77 10.85 -16.82
CA ILE A 109 -21.10 10.32 -17.19
C ILE A 109 -22.17 11.35 -16.83
N TRP A 110 -22.02 12.00 -15.68
CA TRP A 110 -22.93 13.03 -15.20
C TRP A 110 -22.98 14.25 -16.12
N HIS A 111 -21.82 14.79 -16.48
CA HIS A 111 -21.70 15.98 -17.31
C HIS A 111 -22.10 15.71 -18.78
N GLY A 112 -21.91 14.48 -19.28
CA GLY A 112 -22.27 14.08 -20.64
C GLY A 112 -23.78 13.87 -20.86
N ASN A 113 -24.53 13.47 -19.83
CA ASN A 113 -25.94 13.13 -19.96
C ASN A 113 -26.93 14.28 -19.62
N GLY A 114 -26.43 15.46 -19.21
CA GLY A 114 -27.29 16.62 -18.89
C GLY A 114 -28.30 16.38 -17.75
N GLN A 115 -28.17 15.28 -17.00
CA GLN A 115 -29.07 14.95 -15.90
C GLN A 115 -28.80 15.84 -14.68
N LYS A 116 -29.81 15.90 -13.79
CA LYS A 116 -29.89 16.74 -12.58
C LYS A 116 -29.60 15.89 -11.33
N ILE A 117 -28.68 16.37 -10.50
CA ILE A 117 -27.81 15.67 -9.53
C ILE A 117 -28.33 14.28 -9.08
N MET A 118 -27.54 13.21 -9.28
CA MET A 118 -27.78 11.92 -8.62
C MET A 118 -27.98 12.24 -7.15
N SER A 119 -29.09 11.78 -6.56
CA SER A 119 -29.38 11.98 -5.13
C SER A 119 -28.08 11.76 -4.35
N SER A 120 -27.67 12.77 -3.59
CA SER A 120 -26.36 12.85 -2.93
C SER A 120 -26.01 11.53 -2.24
N ASP A 121 -27.00 10.88 -1.64
CA ASP A 121 -26.89 9.60 -0.95
C ASP A 121 -26.49 8.44 -1.88
N LYS A 122 -27.04 8.35 -3.10
CA LYS A 122 -26.68 7.29 -4.06
C LYS A 122 -25.23 7.44 -4.53
N ALA A 123 -24.78 8.67 -4.77
CA ALA A 123 -23.38 8.94 -5.15
C ALA A 123 -22.42 8.60 -4.02
N TYR A 124 -22.82 8.89 -2.78
CA TYR A 124 -22.08 8.51 -1.60
C TYR A 124 -21.86 7.00 -1.51
N TYR A 125 -22.91 6.19 -1.67
CA TYR A 125 -22.77 4.73 -1.61
C TYR A 125 -21.85 4.17 -2.70
N VAL A 126 -21.88 4.72 -3.91
CA VAL A 126 -20.95 4.30 -4.99
C VAL A 126 -19.49 4.60 -4.62
N VAL A 127 -19.22 5.74 -3.97
CA VAL A 127 -17.87 6.04 -3.46
C VAL A 127 -17.49 5.08 -2.33
N VAL A 128 -18.41 4.77 -1.41
CA VAL A 128 -18.14 3.80 -0.33
C VAL A 128 -17.86 2.40 -0.90
N ASP A 129 -18.60 1.97 -1.91
CA ASP A 129 -18.35 0.71 -2.63
C ASP A 129 -17.00 0.72 -3.34
N SER A 130 -16.59 1.85 -3.91
CA SER A 130 -15.26 1.96 -4.51
C SER A 130 -14.16 1.83 -3.46
N VAL A 131 -14.34 2.38 -2.25
CA VAL A 131 -13.42 2.21 -1.11
C VAL A 131 -13.38 0.76 -0.63
N LEU A 132 -14.50 0.05 -0.62
CA LEU A 132 -14.56 -1.39 -0.32
C LEU A 132 -13.73 -2.22 -1.33
N ILE A 133 -13.87 -1.92 -2.62
CA ILE A 133 -13.06 -2.52 -3.68
C ILE A 133 -11.58 -2.20 -3.46
N CYS A 134 -11.26 -0.96 -3.05
CA CYS A 134 -9.90 -0.55 -2.73
C CYS A 134 -9.31 -1.35 -1.58
N GLY A 135 -10.02 -1.48 -0.45
CA GLY A 135 -9.51 -2.25 0.69
C GLY A 135 -9.34 -3.72 0.35
N SER A 136 -10.29 -4.30 -0.39
CA SER A 136 -10.18 -5.68 -0.89
C SER A 136 -8.94 -5.90 -1.77
N ALA A 137 -8.64 -4.94 -2.63
CA ALA A 137 -7.44 -4.95 -3.48
C ALA A 137 -6.15 -4.84 -2.66
N ASP A 138 -6.13 -4.02 -1.62
CA ASP A 138 -4.99 -3.91 -0.70
C ASP A 138 -4.76 -5.21 0.08
N GLY A 139 -5.80 -5.84 0.62
CA GLY A 139 -5.66 -7.14 1.27
C GLY A 139 -5.07 -8.20 0.32
N LEU A 140 -5.47 -8.15 -0.95
CA LEU A 140 -4.96 -9.02 -2.00
C LEU A 140 -3.49 -8.75 -2.34
N ILE A 141 -3.12 -7.48 -2.59
CA ILE A 141 -1.76 -7.09 -2.98
C ILE A 141 -0.83 -7.11 -1.78
N GLY A 142 -1.17 -6.47 -0.67
CA GLY A 142 -0.37 -6.42 0.55
C GLY A 142 0.04 -7.81 1.03
N GLY A 143 -0.92 -8.74 1.11
CA GLY A 143 -0.61 -10.13 1.48
C GLY A 143 0.28 -10.85 0.45
N SER A 144 0.07 -10.60 -0.84
CA SER A 144 0.83 -11.23 -1.93
C SER A 144 2.26 -10.69 -2.05
N LEU A 145 2.40 -9.37 -2.08
CA LEU A 145 3.65 -8.64 -2.28
C LEU A 145 4.59 -8.81 -1.09
N ILE A 146 4.07 -8.60 0.13
CA ILE A 146 4.87 -8.75 1.36
C ILE A 146 5.22 -10.23 1.59
N GLY A 147 4.26 -11.14 1.41
CA GLY A 147 4.50 -12.58 1.56
C GLY A 147 5.55 -13.12 0.58
N THR A 148 5.63 -12.53 -0.62
CA THR A 148 6.63 -12.87 -1.63
C THR A 148 7.99 -12.25 -1.31
N ALA A 149 8.02 -10.96 -0.93
CA ALA A 149 9.25 -10.29 -0.51
C ALA A 149 9.91 -10.97 0.71
N GLY A 150 9.11 -11.62 1.57
CA GLY A 150 9.62 -12.42 2.71
C GLY A 150 10.43 -13.65 2.32
N LYS A 151 10.33 -14.12 1.08
CA LYS A 151 11.14 -15.24 0.53
C LYS A 151 12.43 -14.75 -0.13
N LEU A 152 12.57 -13.45 -0.32
CA LEU A 152 13.68 -12.84 -1.03
C LEU A 152 14.69 -12.26 -0.03
N PRO A 153 15.91 -11.93 -0.49
CA PRO A 153 16.85 -11.17 0.33
C PRO A 153 16.21 -9.91 0.93
N LYS A 154 16.58 -9.58 2.18
CA LYS A 154 16.00 -8.48 2.98
C LYS A 154 15.89 -7.12 2.27
N GLN A 155 16.74 -6.85 1.28
CA GLN A 155 16.71 -5.63 0.47
C GLN A 155 15.39 -5.45 -0.30
N TYR A 156 14.75 -6.54 -0.75
CA TYR A 156 13.49 -6.45 -1.50
C TYR A 156 12.31 -6.14 -0.58
N MET A 157 12.30 -6.70 0.64
CA MET A 157 11.32 -6.32 1.66
C MET A 157 11.46 -4.83 2.01
N GLN A 158 12.69 -4.36 2.19
CA GLN A 158 12.96 -2.96 2.45
C GLN A 158 12.52 -2.07 1.26
N ALA A 159 12.79 -2.48 0.03
CA ALA A 159 12.33 -1.77 -1.17
C ALA A 159 10.80 -1.59 -1.17
N VAL A 160 10.04 -2.67 -0.91
CA VAL A 160 8.57 -2.62 -0.82
C VAL A 160 8.12 -1.60 0.21
N PHE A 161 8.63 -1.66 1.45
CA PHE A 161 8.21 -0.74 2.51
C PHE A 161 8.64 0.71 2.26
N ALA A 162 9.84 0.95 1.74
CA ALA A 162 10.25 2.29 1.32
C ALA A 162 9.35 2.84 0.20
N GLY A 163 8.96 1.97 -0.74
CA GLY A 163 7.96 2.27 -1.76
C GLY A 163 6.62 2.68 -1.16
N THR A 164 6.08 1.91 -0.21
CA THR A 164 4.78 2.26 0.42
C THR A 164 4.79 3.67 1.01
N ALA A 165 5.88 4.09 1.66
CA ALA A 165 5.98 5.45 2.19
C ALA A 165 6.22 6.53 1.12
N SER A 166 6.93 6.21 0.03
CA SER A 166 7.13 7.16 -1.06
C SER A 166 5.81 7.58 -1.71
N SER A 167 4.80 6.69 -1.71
CA SER A 167 3.46 7.02 -2.18
C SER A 167 2.81 8.17 -1.39
N GLY A 168 3.01 8.23 -0.07
CA GLY A 168 2.50 9.30 0.78
C GLY A 168 3.17 10.64 0.48
N VAL A 169 4.48 10.62 0.26
CA VAL A 169 5.24 11.81 -0.19
C VAL A 169 4.75 12.29 -1.55
N LEU A 170 4.58 11.38 -2.50
CA LEU A 170 4.10 11.69 -3.85
C LEU A 170 2.72 12.36 -3.80
N ILE A 171 1.76 11.79 -3.06
CA ILE A 171 0.42 12.36 -2.92
C ILE A 171 0.47 13.71 -2.18
N SER A 172 1.33 13.85 -1.17
CA SER A 172 1.51 15.14 -0.47
C SER A 172 2.02 16.23 -1.40
N ILE A 173 3.00 15.91 -2.26
CA ILE A 173 3.51 16.84 -3.29
C ILE A 173 2.40 17.22 -4.27
N LEU A 174 1.67 16.23 -4.80
CA LEU A 174 0.54 16.47 -5.70
C LEU A 174 -0.52 17.36 -5.05
N ARG A 175 -0.80 17.15 -3.76
CA ARG A 175 -1.75 17.95 -3.00
C ARG A 175 -1.29 19.39 -2.80
N ILE A 176 -0.03 19.60 -2.47
CA ILE A 176 0.55 20.94 -2.34
C ILE A 176 0.48 21.68 -3.67
N ILE A 177 0.90 21.03 -4.77
CA ILE A 177 0.89 21.62 -6.11
C ILE A 177 -0.55 21.95 -6.53
N THR A 178 -1.48 21.00 -6.41
CA THR A 178 -2.86 21.23 -6.85
C THR A 178 -3.56 22.31 -6.02
N LYS A 179 -3.32 22.38 -4.71
CA LYS A 179 -3.86 23.45 -3.86
C LYS A 179 -3.25 24.81 -4.18
N ALA A 180 -1.96 24.88 -4.51
CA ALA A 180 -1.28 26.12 -4.88
C ALA A 180 -1.73 26.64 -6.26
N SER A 181 -1.96 25.72 -7.21
CA SER A 181 -2.25 26.07 -8.61
C SER A 181 -3.73 26.29 -8.92
N LEU A 182 -4.65 25.75 -8.11
CA LEU A 182 -6.09 25.83 -8.38
C LEU A 182 -6.80 26.82 -7.45
N PRO A 183 -7.80 27.56 -7.95
CA PRO A 183 -8.60 28.44 -7.12
C PRO A 183 -9.31 27.64 -6.02
N GLN A 184 -9.41 28.20 -4.82
CA GLN A 184 -10.08 27.58 -3.66
C GLN A 184 -11.61 27.68 -3.80
N THR A 185 -12.14 27.40 -4.99
CA THR A 185 -13.55 27.27 -5.28
C THR A 185 -13.95 25.79 -5.28
N PRO A 186 -15.24 25.45 -5.08
CA PRO A 186 -15.72 24.07 -5.17
C PRO A 186 -15.33 23.38 -6.48
N GLN A 187 -15.35 24.12 -7.59
CA GLN A 187 -14.91 23.64 -8.90
C GLN A 187 -13.41 23.35 -8.92
N GLY A 188 -12.58 24.24 -8.35
CA GLY A 188 -11.14 24.00 -8.24
C GLY A 188 -10.79 22.78 -7.37
N LEU A 189 -11.52 22.58 -6.28
CA LEU A 189 -11.37 21.39 -5.43
C LEU A 189 -11.75 20.09 -6.17
N GLN A 190 -12.82 20.14 -6.97
CA GLN A 190 -13.27 19.03 -7.82
C GLN A 190 -12.33 18.75 -9.01
N THR A 191 -11.66 19.76 -9.57
CA THR A 191 -10.65 19.56 -10.60
C THR A 191 -9.36 19.00 -10.00
N SER A 192 -8.96 19.50 -8.83
CA SER A 192 -7.86 18.94 -8.03
C SER A 192 -8.12 17.45 -7.81
N ALA A 193 -9.26 17.13 -7.17
CA ALA A 193 -10.14 16.05 -7.57
C ALA A 193 -9.69 14.93 -8.50
N GLN A 194 -10.25 15.10 -9.68
CA GLN A 194 -10.05 14.26 -10.83
C GLN A 194 -8.57 14.16 -11.18
N PHE A 195 -7.79 15.24 -11.05
CA PHE A 195 -6.38 15.22 -11.38
C PHE A 195 -5.61 14.20 -10.52
N TYR A 196 -5.79 14.21 -9.19
CA TYR A 196 -5.08 13.23 -8.35
C TYR A 196 -5.52 11.79 -8.62
N PHE A 197 -6.80 11.54 -8.85
CA PHE A 197 -7.28 10.19 -9.15
C PHE A 197 -6.82 9.67 -10.52
N ILE A 198 -6.76 10.53 -11.54
CA ILE A 198 -6.27 10.19 -12.88
C ILE A 198 -4.78 9.89 -12.86
N VAL A 199 -3.97 10.79 -12.27
CA VAL A 199 -2.52 10.59 -12.15
C VAL A 199 -2.22 9.32 -11.35
N SER A 200 -2.93 9.10 -10.24
CA SER A 200 -2.76 7.90 -9.43
C SER A 200 -3.11 6.63 -10.21
N SER A 201 -4.19 6.65 -10.99
CA SER A 201 -4.59 5.49 -11.80
C SER A 201 -3.60 5.19 -12.92
N ALA A 202 -3.00 6.21 -13.55
CA ALA A 202 -1.93 6.01 -14.53
C ALA A 202 -0.70 5.31 -13.92
N ILE A 203 -0.33 5.69 -12.69
CA ILE A 203 0.75 5.03 -11.94
C ILE A 203 0.41 3.56 -11.66
N LEU A 204 -0.83 3.26 -11.26
CA LEU A 204 -1.29 1.90 -11.01
C LEU A 204 -1.27 1.01 -12.27
N VAL A 205 -1.62 1.56 -13.43
CA VAL A 205 -1.45 0.86 -14.72
C VAL A 205 0.03 0.54 -14.95
N GLY A 206 0.93 1.48 -14.64
CA GLY A 206 2.36 1.22 -14.59
C GLY A 206 2.73 0.07 -13.64
N CYS A 207 2.11 -0.01 -12.46
CA CYS A 207 2.34 -1.10 -11.51
C CYS A 207 1.91 -2.47 -12.06
N ILE A 208 0.83 -2.55 -12.86
CA ILE A 208 0.44 -3.78 -13.57
C ILE A 208 1.55 -4.22 -14.53
N ILE A 209 2.10 -3.29 -15.33
CA ILE A 209 3.20 -3.58 -16.25
C ILE A 209 4.43 -4.03 -15.47
N CYS A 210 4.81 -3.30 -14.42
CA CYS A 210 5.94 -3.63 -13.55
C CYS A 210 5.79 -5.01 -12.89
N CYS A 211 4.57 -5.39 -12.47
CA CYS A 211 4.31 -6.69 -11.88
C CYS A 211 4.57 -7.82 -12.89
N ASN A 212 4.06 -7.66 -14.11
CA ASN A 212 4.29 -8.63 -15.18
C ASN A 212 5.77 -8.72 -15.57
N LEU A 213 6.48 -7.60 -15.63
CA LEU A 213 7.91 -7.56 -15.90
C LEU A 213 8.72 -8.24 -14.78
N LEU A 214 8.39 -7.98 -13.52
CA LEU A 214 9.05 -8.57 -12.36
C LEU A 214 9.01 -10.11 -12.41
N HIS A 215 7.87 -10.68 -12.83
CA HIS A 215 7.72 -12.13 -12.98
C HIS A 215 8.53 -12.72 -14.12
N GLN A 216 8.87 -11.94 -15.14
CA GLN A 216 9.70 -12.39 -16.26
C GLN A 216 11.21 -12.30 -15.97
N LEU A 217 11.62 -11.63 -14.88
CA LEU A 217 13.03 -11.47 -14.56
C LEU A 217 13.68 -12.82 -14.18
N PRO A 218 14.83 -13.19 -14.80
CA PRO A 218 15.50 -14.46 -14.55
C PRO A 218 16.00 -14.57 -13.09
N ILE A 219 16.41 -13.45 -12.49
CA ILE A 219 16.82 -13.37 -11.08
C ILE A 219 15.67 -13.76 -10.15
N MET A 220 14.46 -13.30 -10.45
CA MET A 220 13.28 -13.62 -9.65
C MET A 220 12.92 -15.09 -9.77
N ASN A 221 12.93 -15.62 -11.00
CA ASN A 221 12.66 -17.03 -11.24
C ASN A 221 13.67 -17.94 -10.53
N HIS A 222 14.97 -17.57 -10.55
CA HIS A 222 16.02 -18.29 -9.84
C HIS A 222 15.77 -18.34 -8.31
N HIS A 223 15.42 -17.19 -7.70
CA HIS A 223 15.09 -17.14 -6.28
C HIS A 223 13.86 -18.00 -5.92
N TYR A 224 12.81 -17.98 -6.75
CA TYR A 224 11.61 -18.79 -6.50
C TYR A 224 11.86 -20.29 -6.61
N THR A 225 12.60 -20.73 -7.63
CA THR A 225 12.94 -22.15 -7.84
C THR A 225 13.83 -22.68 -6.72
N ASN A 226 14.83 -21.91 -6.29
CA ASN A 226 15.71 -22.31 -5.18
C ASN A 226 14.94 -22.41 -3.85
N PHE A 227 13.98 -21.52 -3.59
CA PHE A 227 13.18 -21.56 -2.37
C PHE A 227 12.24 -22.77 -2.33
N GLN A 228 11.71 -23.19 -3.50
CA GLN A 228 10.92 -24.43 -3.63
C GLN A 228 11.74 -25.69 -3.36
N TYR A 229 13.05 -25.68 -3.66
CA TYR A 229 13.94 -26.82 -3.38
C TYR A 229 14.26 -26.96 -1.88
N ILE A 230 14.36 -25.84 -1.16
CA ILE A 230 14.73 -25.82 0.27
C ILE A 230 13.57 -26.22 1.20
N LEU A 231 12.31 -26.01 0.79
CA LEU A 231 11.13 -26.44 1.55
C LEU A 231 10.32 -27.49 0.78
N PRO A 232 10.50 -28.80 1.04
CA PRO A 232 9.67 -29.83 0.43
C PRO A 232 8.21 -29.70 0.88
N ILE A 233 7.31 -29.92 -0.07
CA ILE A 233 5.86 -29.64 -0.09
C ILE A 233 5.04 -30.37 1.00
N HIS A 234 5.64 -31.26 1.76
CA HIS A 234 4.92 -32.18 2.63
C HIS A 234 5.18 -31.89 4.11
N THR A 235 4.32 -31.13 4.79
CA THR A 235 4.01 -31.32 6.23
C THR A 235 2.97 -30.31 6.74
N SER A 236 1.99 -30.86 7.47
CA SER A 236 0.85 -30.24 8.19
C SER A 236 0.93 -28.72 8.45
N SER A 237 -0.05 -28.01 7.90
CA SER A 237 -0.12 -26.54 7.79
C SER A 237 -0.27 -25.82 9.15
N THR A 238 -1.10 -26.33 10.05
CA THR A 238 -1.50 -25.59 11.26
C THR A 238 -0.39 -25.52 12.31
N HIS A 239 0.36 -26.62 12.50
CA HIS A 239 1.45 -26.66 13.49
C HIS A 239 2.61 -25.73 13.10
N LYS A 240 2.94 -25.67 11.80
CA LYS A 240 3.95 -24.73 11.28
C LYS A 240 3.50 -23.28 11.37
N PHE A 241 2.21 -23.00 11.16
CA PHE A 241 1.66 -21.65 11.33
C PHE A 241 1.81 -21.18 12.77
N LEU A 242 1.42 -22.01 13.75
CA LEU A 242 1.53 -21.67 15.17
C LEU A 242 2.99 -21.49 15.63
N GLN A 243 3.91 -22.33 15.14
CA GLN A 243 5.34 -22.17 15.38
C GLN A 243 5.88 -20.86 14.79
N THR A 244 5.46 -20.51 13.57
CA THR A 244 5.86 -19.27 12.91
C THR A 244 5.34 -18.07 13.68
N PHE A 245 4.05 -18.08 14.05
CA PHE A 245 3.41 -17.05 14.86
C PHE A 245 4.16 -16.84 16.18
N THR A 246 4.51 -17.93 16.87
CA THR A 246 5.25 -17.87 18.14
C THR A 246 6.64 -17.25 17.97
N LYS A 247 7.33 -17.50 16.85
CA LYS A 247 8.64 -16.91 16.55
C LYS A 247 8.59 -15.42 16.25
N ILE A 248 7.52 -14.94 15.61
CA ILE A 248 7.39 -13.54 15.18
C ILE A 248 6.54 -12.68 16.11
N ARG A 249 6.05 -13.24 17.23
CA ARG A 249 5.09 -12.56 18.12
C ARG A 249 5.58 -11.21 18.64
N PHE A 250 6.86 -11.07 18.98
CA PHE A 250 7.40 -9.80 19.52
C PHE A 250 7.59 -8.73 18.44
N PRO A 251 8.20 -9.02 17.27
CA PRO A 251 8.16 -8.11 16.12
C PRO A 251 6.74 -7.75 15.69
N GLY A 252 5.83 -8.74 15.67
CA GLY A 252 4.41 -8.54 15.34
C GLY A 252 3.72 -7.60 16.31
N LEU A 253 3.93 -7.78 17.62
CA LEU A 253 3.42 -6.88 18.66
C LEU A 253 4.01 -5.47 18.52
N GLY A 254 5.30 -5.35 18.22
CA GLY A 254 5.94 -4.05 17.97
C GLY A 254 5.30 -3.30 16.80
N ILE A 255 5.09 -3.99 15.67
CA ILE A 255 4.40 -3.43 14.50
C ILE A 255 2.96 -3.05 14.86
N PHE A 256 2.23 -3.91 15.56
CA PHE A 256 0.86 -3.65 16.00
C PHE A 256 0.78 -2.38 16.87
N THR A 257 1.67 -2.23 17.84
CA THR A 257 1.74 -1.03 18.70
C THR A 257 2.07 0.22 17.88
N ILE A 258 3.05 0.15 16.98
CA ILE A 258 3.40 1.28 16.09
C ILE A 258 2.17 1.73 15.29
N TYR A 259 1.49 0.81 14.60
CA TYR A 259 0.32 1.17 13.80
C TYR A 259 -0.89 1.58 14.65
N THR A 260 -1.05 1.06 15.86
CA THR A 260 -2.10 1.51 16.79
C THR A 260 -1.90 2.97 17.15
N VAL A 261 -0.68 3.35 17.56
CA VAL A 261 -0.37 4.75 17.88
C VAL A 261 -0.52 5.62 16.62
N THR A 262 0.07 5.20 15.50
CA THR A 262 0.01 5.96 14.25
C THR A 262 -1.43 6.18 13.78
N LEU A 263 -2.26 5.14 13.69
CA LEU A 263 -3.63 5.24 13.18
C LEU A 263 -4.59 5.94 14.17
N SER A 264 -4.25 5.99 15.47
CA SER A 264 -4.99 6.80 16.44
C SER A 264 -4.82 8.31 16.24
N ILE A 265 -3.70 8.73 15.60
CA ILE A 265 -3.37 10.14 15.36
C ILE A 265 -3.61 10.50 13.87
N PHE A 266 -3.05 9.74 12.95
CA PHE A 266 -3.10 9.98 11.51
C PHE A 266 -4.06 8.99 10.81
N PRO A 267 -4.95 9.45 9.92
CA PRO A 267 -5.15 10.84 9.47
C PRO A 267 -6.18 11.63 10.30
N GLY A 268 -7.05 10.95 11.06
CA GLY A 268 -8.28 11.56 11.62
C GLY A 268 -8.04 12.71 12.58
N PHE A 269 -7.18 12.53 13.59
CA PHE A 269 -6.93 13.60 14.58
C PHE A 269 -6.24 14.81 13.96
N LEU A 270 -5.28 14.57 13.06
CA LEU A 270 -4.54 15.64 12.36
C LEU A 270 -5.43 16.45 11.40
N ALA A 271 -6.48 15.84 10.83
CA ALA A 271 -7.38 16.50 9.89
C ALA A 271 -8.52 17.29 10.57
N GLU A 272 -9.08 16.79 11.69
CA GLU A 272 -10.30 17.35 12.30
C GLU A 272 -9.99 18.35 13.43
N ASN A 273 -8.96 18.09 14.24
CA ASN A 273 -8.83 18.72 15.56
C ASN A 273 -7.73 19.78 15.69
N ILE A 274 -7.01 20.11 14.61
CA ILE A 274 -5.87 21.04 14.71
C ILE A 274 -6.03 22.23 13.78
N LYS A 275 -6.18 23.42 14.39
CA LYS A 275 -6.31 24.70 13.72
C LYS A 275 -5.08 25.55 13.97
N SER A 276 -4.60 26.23 12.94
CA SER A 276 -3.49 27.19 13.05
C SER A 276 -3.95 28.55 12.54
N ASN A 277 -3.76 29.59 13.34
CA ASN A 277 -4.06 30.96 12.93
C ASN A 277 -3.13 31.44 11.80
N LEU A 278 -1.89 30.93 11.77
CA LEU A 278 -0.90 31.29 10.76
C LEU A 278 -1.14 30.54 9.44
N LEU A 279 -1.27 29.21 9.51
CA LEU A 279 -1.30 28.35 8.32
C LEU A 279 -2.73 28.04 7.84
N LYS A 280 -3.77 28.29 8.64
CA LYS A 280 -5.19 28.02 8.29
C LYS A 280 -5.34 26.63 7.64
N ASP A 281 -5.95 26.55 6.46
CA ASP A 281 -6.20 25.29 5.74
C ASP A 281 -4.94 24.66 5.13
N TRP A 282 -3.78 25.34 5.18
CA TRP A 282 -2.49 24.74 4.83
C TRP A 282 -1.90 23.92 5.96
N TYR A 283 -2.35 24.15 7.20
CA TYR A 283 -1.78 23.50 8.37
C TYR A 283 -1.90 21.96 8.33
N PRO A 284 -3.09 21.37 8.07
CA PRO A 284 -3.20 19.92 7.97
C PRO A 284 -2.36 19.34 6.82
N ILE A 285 -2.25 20.07 5.70
CA ILE A 285 -1.49 19.63 4.52
C ILE A 285 0.00 19.57 4.83
N VAL A 286 0.54 20.59 5.50
CA VAL A 286 1.95 20.62 5.91
C VAL A 286 2.23 19.51 6.92
N LEU A 287 1.36 19.30 7.91
CA LEU A 287 1.51 18.22 8.89
C LEU A 287 1.53 16.84 8.25
N ILE A 288 0.57 16.56 7.34
CA ILE A 288 0.50 15.30 6.59
C ILE A 288 1.76 15.12 5.73
N ALA A 289 2.24 16.18 5.07
CA ALA A 289 3.47 16.14 4.30
C ALA A 289 4.69 15.84 5.18
N THR A 290 4.82 16.50 6.35
CA THR A 290 5.90 16.22 7.30
C THR A 290 5.86 14.78 7.77
N TYR A 291 4.69 14.27 8.16
CA TYR A 291 4.51 12.87 8.53
C TYR A 291 4.97 11.91 7.43
N ASN A 292 4.50 12.11 6.19
CA ASN A 292 4.84 11.26 5.05
C ASN A 292 6.34 11.29 4.71
N VAL A 293 6.97 12.46 4.78
CA VAL A 293 8.43 12.61 4.57
C VAL A 293 9.19 11.89 5.67
N SER A 294 8.80 12.06 6.94
CA SER A 294 9.44 11.37 8.07
C SER A 294 9.28 9.85 7.99
N ASP A 295 8.10 9.34 7.61
CA ASP A 295 7.87 7.90 7.39
C ASP A 295 8.73 7.36 6.26
N PHE A 296 8.84 8.11 5.14
CA PHE A 296 9.68 7.72 4.01
C PHE A 296 11.17 7.69 4.37
N VAL A 297 11.67 8.70 5.07
CA VAL A 297 13.05 8.73 5.55
C VAL A 297 13.32 7.56 6.50
N GLY A 298 12.43 7.32 7.46
CA GLY A 298 12.55 6.22 8.43
C GLY A 298 12.63 4.85 7.75
N LYS A 299 11.70 4.54 6.84
CA LYS A 299 11.70 3.25 6.11
C LYS A 299 12.87 3.14 5.13
N SER A 300 13.33 4.24 4.54
CA SER A 300 14.48 4.24 3.62
C SER A 300 15.81 4.03 4.35
N LEU A 301 15.97 4.57 5.56
CA LEU A 301 17.17 4.40 6.39
C LEU A 301 17.44 2.93 6.74
N THR A 302 16.40 2.10 6.81
CA THR A 302 16.56 0.64 7.02
C THR A 302 17.32 -0.06 5.88
N GLY A 303 17.45 0.57 4.71
CA GLY A 303 18.31 0.08 3.63
C GLY A 303 19.80 0.25 3.91
N ILE A 304 20.17 1.19 4.79
CA ILE A 304 21.56 1.55 5.13
C ILE A 304 21.94 0.94 6.48
N TYR A 305 21.07 1.13 7.48
CA TYR A 305 21.31 0.70 8.85
C TYR A 305 20.15 -0.15 9.37
N VAL A 306 20.44 -1.41 9.68
CA VAL A 306 19.52 -2.29 10.41
C VAL A 306 20.23 -2.74 11.67
N MET A 307 19.62 -2.47 12.83
CA MET A 307 20.14 -2.96 14.10
C MET A 307 20.22 -4.48 14.07
N LYS A 308 21.42 -5.03 14.28
CA LYS A 308 21.70 -6.46 14.09
C LYS A 308 21.05 -7.39 15.12
N SER A 309 20.53 -6.86 16.23
CA SER A 309 19.94 -7.65 17.31
C SER A 309 18.45 -7.36 17.46
N ILE A 310 17.63 -8.36 17.16
CA ILE A 310 16.16 -8.32 17.35
C ILE A 310 15.80 -8.17 18.84
N GLY A 311 16.56 -8.80 19.74
CA GLY A 311 16.37 -8.66 21.19
C GLY A 311 16.75 -7.30 21.76
N LYS A 312 17.47 -6.47 21.00
CA LYS A 312 17.63 -5.03 21.33
C LYS A 312 16.51 -4.16 20.75
N ALA A 313 15.81 -4.63 19.72
CA ALA A 313 14.76 -3.90 19.03
C ALA A 313 13.35 -4.21 19.57
N THR A 314 13.18 -5.38 20.18
CA THR A 314 11.88 -5.92 20.59
C THR A 314 11.98 -6.53 21.98
N TRP A 315 10.84 -6.81 22.60
CA TRP A 315 10.74 -7.38 23.96
C TRP A 315 11.13 -8.88 24.06
N GLY A 316 12.12 -9.34 23.28
CA GLY A 316 12.58 -10.74 23.26
C GLY A 316 13.88 -10.96 22.49
#